data_AF-A0AA40SP19-F1
#
_entry.id   AF-A0AA40SP19-F1
#
_cell.length_a   1.000
_cell.length_b   1.000
_cell.length_c   1.000
_cell.angle_alpha   90.00
_cell.angle_beta   90.00
_cell.angle_gamma   90.00
#
_symmetry.space_group_name_H-M   'P 1'
#
loop_
_entity.id
_entity.type
_entity.pdbx_description
1 polymer ?
#
loop_
_entity_poly.entity_id
_entity_poly.type
_entity_poly.pdbx_seq_one_letter_code
_entity_poly.pdbx_strand_id
1 'polypeptide(L)'
;MSGYYDYGFAAGAFLLFGFGLLLGAALYVITALFLMKVFEKAGVQGKWRAWVPVYNLMVFSKLGDLSPWLVLIGIGASVVLNWLPVIGPAVTLIPYAVLAVAAWRVGLKLQKEPAWVVLAVLLFPVWLGILAFDSSRWNTAVAPVPWGANSFFADRTVWDGVPVQAVAGHQPPPPGYPAAPGYPPAGYQPPAGYQPPPGYQPPGGYQAPPAGYQPPPGYQPPAPTPPTAAEPPASTPSPAAEPPASTPPPAAEPPAAEPPTDEPPKA
;
A
#
# COMPACT_ATOMS: atom_id res chain seq x y z
N MET A 1 -59.51 5.28 13.95
CA MET A 1 -58.52 4.20 14.06
C MET A 1 -57.43 4.31 12.98
N SER A 2 -57.72 4.70 11.74
CA SER A 2 -56.68 4.82 10.67
C SER A 2 -55.52 5.75 11.02
N GLY A 3 -55.77 6.94 11.56
CA GLY A 3 -54.71 7.89 11.89
C GLY A 3 -53.66 7.35 12.87
N TYR A 4 -54.04 6.53 13.87
CA TYR A 4 -53.08 5.93 14.80
C TYR A 4 -52.15 4.92 14.12
N TYR A 5 -52.67 4.15 13.15
CA TYR A 5 -51.86 3.24 12.35
C TYR A 5 -50.92 3.99 11.40
N ASP A 6 -51.37 5.10 10.81
CA ASP A 6 -50.55 5.94 9.94
C ASP A 6 -49.40 6.61 10.72
N TYR A 7 -49.67 7.13 11.93
CA TYR A 7 -48.63 7.68 12.81
C TYR A 7 -47.66 6.61 13.33
N GLY A 8 -48.17 5.42 13.71
CA GLY A 8 -47.34 4.30 14.13
C GLY A 8 -46.41 3.79 13.01
N PHE A 9 -46.93 3.71 11.79
CA PHE A 9 -46.14 3.35 10.61
C PHE A 9 -45.08 4.39 10.29
N ALA A 10 -45.44 5.68 10.25
CA ALA A 10 -44.50 6.77 9.97
C ALA A 10 -43.39 6.86 11.04
N ALA A 11 -43.75 6.73 12.32
CA ALA A 11 -42.79 6.70 13.42
C ALA A 11 -41.86 5.48 13.32
N GLY A 12 -42.40 4.30 13.01
CA GLY A 12 -41.62 3.09 12.79
C GLY A 12 -40.64 3.22 11.62
N ALA A 13 -41.09 3.75 10.48
CA ALA A 13 -40.24 4.00 9.32
C ALA A 13 -39.12 5.00 9.62
N PHE A 14 -39.43 6.07 10.35
CA PHE A 14 -38.43 7.07 10.77
C PHE A 14 -37.36 6.46 11.69
N LEU A 15 -37.77 5.64 12.66
CA LEU A 15 -36.84 4.95 13.56
C LEU A 15 -35.96 3.94 12.79
N LEU A 16 -36.54 3.16 11.88
CA LEU A 16 -35.78 2.22 11.05
C LEU A 16 -34.79 2.93 10.13
N PHE A 17 -35.20 4.03 9.50
CA PHE A 17 -34.33 4.86 8.69
C PHE A 17 -33.19 5.47 9.51
N GLY A 18 -33.52 6.05 10.68
CA GLY A 18 -32.52 6.62 11.60
C GLY A 18 -31.53 5.56 12.08
N PHE A 19 -32.01 4.38 12.48
CA PHE A 19 -31.16 3.25 12.84
C PHE A 19 -30.28 2.80 11.66
N GLY A 20 -30.84 2.70 10.46
CA GLY A 20 -30.10 2.35 9.25
C GLY A 20 -28.98 3.34 8.92
N LEU A 21 -29.24 4.64 9.06
CA LEU A 21 -28.21 5.67 8.90
C LEU A 21 -27.10 5.55 9.95
N LEU A 22 -27.46 5.34 11.22
CA LEU A 22 -26.48 5.15 12.30
C LEU A 22 -25.63 3.90 12.07
N LEU A 23 -26.26 2.78 11.71
CA LEU A 23 -25.58 1.54 11.40
C LEU A 23 -24.65 1.70 10.18
N GLY A 24 -25.14 2.34 9.12
CA GLY A 24 -24.35 2.62 7.91
C GLY A 24 -23.14 3.51 8.21
N ALA A 25 -23.32 4.58 9.01
CA ALA A 25 -22.23 5.44 9.44
C ALA A 25 -21.21 4.69 10.31
N ALA A 26 -21.66 3.85 11.25
CA ALA A 26 -20.79 3.03 12.08
C ALA A 26 -19.98 2.02 11.24
N LEU A 27 -20.64 1.30 10.33
CA LEU A 27 -19.97 0.38 9.40
C LEU A 27 -18.95 1.11 8.52
N TYR A 28 -19.28 2.31 8.06
CA TYR A 28 -18.37 3.13 7.27
C TYR A 28 -17.12 3.53 8.07
N VAL A 29 -17.29 4.04 9.29
CA VAL A 29 -16.19 4.39 10.20
C VAL A 29 -15.28 3.18 10.45
N ILE A 30 -15.87 2.04 10.82
CA ILE A 30 -15.12 0.79 11.06
C ILE A 30 -14.36 0.37 9.80
N THR A 31 -15.03 0.38 8.64
CA THR A 31 -14.41 0.05 7.35
C THR A 31 -13.24 0.97 7.04
N ALA A 32 -13.39 2.29 7.23
CA ALA A 32 -12.35 3.27 7.01
C ALA A 32 -11.14 3.03 7.93
N LEU A 33 -11.37 2.73 9.21
CA LEU A 33 -10.32 2.39 10.17
C LEU A 33 -9.54 1.13 9.76
N PHE A 34 -10.22 0.09 9.29
CA PHE A 34 -9.55 -1.12 8.80
C PHE A 34 -8.76 -0.84 7.53
N LEU A 35 -9.32 -0.04 6.62
CA LEU A 35 -8.66 0.34 5.38
C LEU A 35 -7.37 1.14 5.65
N MET A 36 -7.33 1.99 6.68
CA MET A 36 -6.09 2.67 7.09
C MET A 36 -4.99 1.68 7.41
N LYS A 37 -5.30 0.62 8.17
CA LYS A 37 -4.31 -0.39 8.56
C LYS A 37 -3.80 -1.14 7.34
N VAL A 38 -4.67 -1.49 6.40
CA VAL A 38 -4.29 -2.11 5.13
C VAL A 38 -3.40 -1.16 4.30
N PHE A 39 -3.76 0.12 4.24
CA PHE A 39 -2.99 1.15 3.52
C PHE A 39 -1.62 1.40 4.14
N GLU A 40 -1.54 1.46 5.47
CA GLU A 40 -0.28 1.54 6.22
C GLU A 40 0.63 0.34 5.91
N LYS A 41 0.07 -0.87 5.94
CA LYS A 41 0.81 -2.10 5.58
C LYS A 41 1.37 -2.03 4.16
N ALA A 42 0.60 -1.47 3.23
CA ALA A 42 0.99 -1.30 1.84
C ALA A 42 1.97 -0.12 1.61
N GLY A 43 2.28 0.68 2.63
CA GLY A 43 3.17 1.84 2.53
C GLY A 43 2.51 3.12 2.00
N VAL A 44 1.18 3.20 2.00
CA VAL A 44 0.45 4.41 1.60
C VAL A 44 0.61 5.49 2.67
N GLN A 45 1.02 6.67 2.25
CA GLN A 45 1.12 7.86 3.10
C GLN A 45 -0.23 8.55 3.23
N GLY A 46 -0.52 9.01 4.45
CA GLY A 46 -1.74 9.76 4.76
C GLY A 46 -2.96 8.86 5.01
N LYS A 47 -3.28 8.63 6.28
CA LYS A 47 -4.46 7.85 6.70
C LYS A 47 -5.79 8.45 6.26
N TRP A 48 -5.83 9.77 6.02
CA TRP A 48 -7.01 10.49 5.51
C TRP A 48 -7.56 9.88 4.22
N ARG A 49 -6.69 9.26 3.41
CA ARG A 49 -7.05 8.62 2.15
C ARG A 49 -8.08 7.50 2.31
N ALA A 50 -8.11 6.84 3.47
CA ALA A 50 -9.10 5.81 3.77
C ALA A 50 -10.51 6.38 4.06
N TRP A 51 -10.58 7.63 4.52
CA TRP A 51 -11.81 8.34 4.88
C TRP A 51 -12.46 9.09 3.74
N VAL A 52 -11.82 9.24 2.58
CA VAL A 52 -12.47 9.96 1.47
C VAL A 52 -13.19 8.93 0.62
N PRO A 53 -14.54 8.95 0.56
CA PRO A 53 -15.30 8.03 -0.28
C PRO A 53 -14.83 8.12 -1.73
N VAL A 54 -14.93 7.01 -2.47
CA VAL A 54 -14.47 6.86 -3.85
C VAL A 54 -12.95 6.92 -3.98
N TYR A 55 -12.28 7.94 -3.46
CA TYR A 55 -10.82 8.05 -3.48
C TYR A 55 -10.17 6.86 -2.75
N ASN A 56 -10.74 6.42 -1.63
CA ASN A 56 -10.28 5.24 -0.92
C ASN A 56 -10.37 3.97 -1.79
N LEU A 57 -11.44 3.82 -2.58
CA LEU A 57 -11.61 2.73 -3.53
C LEU A 57 -10.57 2.81 -4.65
N MET A 58 -10.29 4.02 -5.16
CA MET A 58 -9.26 4.24 -6.19
C MET A 58 -7.86 3.83 -5.69
N VAL A 59 -7.48 4.25 -4.48
CA VAL A 59 -6.21 3.84 -3.86
C VAL A 59 -6.19 2.32 -3.67
N PHE A 60 -7.28 1.72 -3.19
CA PHE A 60 -7.39 0.27 -3.02
C PHE A 60 -7.24 -0.49 -4.35
N SER A 61 -7.88 -0.02 -5.43
CA SER A 61 -7.71 -0.57 -6.79
C SER A 61 -6.27 -0.49 -7.27
N LYS A 62 -5.60 0.64 -7.04
CA LYS A 62 -4.18 0.82 -7.36
C LYS A 62 -3.29 -0.19 -6.64
N LEU A 63 -3.52 -0.38 -5.34
CA LEU A 63 -2.85 -1.42 -4.56
C LEU A 63 -3.15 -2.84 -5.07
N GLY A 64 -4.29 -3.03 -5.73
CA GLY A 64 -4.71 -4.27 -6.38
C GLY A 64 -4.24 -4.46 -7.83
N ASP A 65 -3.24 -3.73 -8.31
CA ASP A 65 -2.72 -3.82 -9.70
C ASP A 65 -3.76 -3.43 -10.77
N LEU A 66 -4.72 -2.57 -10.42
CA LEU A 66 -5.73 -2.05 -11.33
C LEU A 66 -5.63 -0.53 -11.46
N SER A 67 -6.01 -0.01 -12.61
CA SER A 67 -6.14 1.41 -12.84
C SER A 67 -7.14 2.03 -11.84
N PRO A 68 -6.76 3.08 -11.10
CA PRO A 68 -7.65 3.72 -10.12
C PRO A 68 -8.90 4.33 -10.78
N TRP A 69 -8.81 4.72 -12.05
CA TRP A 69 -9.88 5.34 -12.81
C TRP A 69 -11.02 4.39 -13.16
N LEU A 70 -10.79 3.07 -13.13
CA LEU A 70 -11.84 2.07 -13.38
C LEU A 70 -13.00 2.18 -12.39
N VAL A 71 -12.71 2.59 -11.15
CA VAL A 71 -13.74 2.84 -10.14
C VAL A 71 -14.68 3.96 -10.59
N LEU A 72 -14.13 5.08 -11.05
CA LEU A 72 -14.92 6.22 -11.53
C LEU A 72 -15.68 5.89 -12.81
N ILE A 73 -15.04 5.18 -13.75
CA ILE A 73 -15.69 4.72 -14.98
C ILE A 73 -16.85 3.78 -14.62
N GLY A 74 -16.65 2.82 -13.72
CA GLY A 74 -17.69 1.88 -13.29
C GLY A 74 -18.86 2.57 -12.62
N ILE A 75 -18.60 3.49 -11.67
CA ILE A 75 -19.65 4.26 -10.98
C ILE A 75 -20.37 5.18 -11.98
N GLY A 76 -19.64 5.94 -12.79
CA GLY A 76 -20.21 6.86 -13.77
C GLY A 76 -21.04 6.13 -14.83
N ALA A 77 -20.53 5.02 -15.37
CA ALA A 77 -21.28 4.18 -16.29
C ALA A 77 -22.55 3.62 -15.64
N SER A 78 -22.48 3.22 -14.38
CA SER A 78 -23.66 2.75 -13.63
C SER A 78 -24.72 3.85 -13.56
N VAL A 79 -24.35 5.08 -13.18
CA VAL A 79 -25.30 6.20 -13.10
C VAL A 79 -25.91 6.55 -14.46
N VAL A 80 -25.10 6.57 -15.52
CA VAL A 80 -25.53 6.99 -16.86
C VAL A 80 -26.35 5.92 -17.58
N LEU A 81 -26.01 4.63 -17.41
CA LEU A 81 -26.61 3.55 -18.19
C LEU A 81 -27.71 2.79 -17.43
N ASN A 82 -27.94 3.06 -16.14
CA ASN A 82 -28.95 2.37 -15.34
C ASN A 82 -30.40 2.53 -15.86
N TRP A 83 -30.67 3.55 -16.67
CA TRP A 83 -31.98 3.77 -17.29
C TRP A 83 -32.34 2.71 -18.35
N LEU A 84 -31.37 1.92 -18.82
CA LEU A 84 -31.59 0.84 -19.77
C LEU A 84 -32.06 -0.43 -19.02
N PRO A 85 -33.27 -0.95 -19.30
CA PRO A 85 -33.91 -1.99 -18.47
C PRO A 85 -33.19 -3.35 -18.42
N VAL A 86 -32.31 -3.65 -19.39
CA VAL A 86 -31.54 -4.91 -19.44
C VAL A 86 -30.04 -4.69 -19.25
N ILE A 87 -29.48 -3.69 -19.96
CA ILE A 87 -28.05 -3.39 -19.90
C ILE A 87 -27.68 -2.67 -18.60
N GLY A 88 -28.56 -1.80 -18.09
CA GLY A 88 -28.33 -1.00 -16.90
C GLY A 88 -27.98 -1.85 -15.68
N PRO A 89 -28.80 -2.84 -15.30
CA PRO A 89 -28.48 -3.73 -14.17
C PRO A 89 -27.14 -4.43 -14.31
N ALA A 90 -26.76 -4.90 -15.51
CA ALA A 90 -25.47 -5.55 -15.72
C ALA A 90 -24.29 -4.59 -15.51
N VAL A 91 -24.42 -3.33 -15.94
CA VAL A 91 -23.39 -2.30 -15.77
C VAL A 91 -23.17 -1.96 -14.29
N THR A 92 -24.21 -2.03 -13.45
CA THR A 92 -24.07 -1.77 -12.00
C THR A 92 -23.12 -2.74 -11.30
N LEU A 93 -22.87 -3.93 -11.88
CA LEU A 93 -21.96 -4.93 -11.33
C LEU A 93 -20.48 -4.62 -11.61
N ILE A 94 -20.16 -3.74 -12.56
CA ILE A 94 -18.80 -3.39 -12.95
C ILE A 94 -17.96 -2.87 -11.77
N PRO A 95 -18.37 -1.85 -11.00
CA PRO A 95 -17.58 -1.37 -9.87
C PRO A 95 -17.31 -2.48 -8.83
N TYR A 96 -18.29 -3.36 -8.57
CA TYR A 96 -18.11 -4.50 -7.68
C TYR A 96 -17.11 -5.52 -8.23
N ALA A 97 -17.13 -5.79 -9.54
CA ALA A 97 -16.16 -6.66 -10.18
C ALA A 97 -14.73 -6.09 -10.10
N VAL A 98 -14.57 -4.78 -10.34
CA VAL A 98 -13.28 -4.09 -10.18
C VAL A 98 -12.77 -4.21 -8.74
N LEU A 99 -13.64 -4.00 -7.75
CA LEU A 99 -13.28 -4.13 -6.33
C LEU A 99 -12.98 -5.58 -5.94
N ALA A 100 -13.69 -6.57 -6.50
CA ALA A 100 -13.42 -7.98 -6.26
C ALA A 100 -12.03 -8.39 -6.79
N VAL A 101 -11.69 -7.96 -8.02
CA VAL A 101 -10.34 -8.21 -8.56
C VAL A 101 -9.27 -7.48 -7.74
N ALA A 102 -9.52 -6.22 -7.34
CA ALA A 102 -8.62 -5.49 -6.45
C ALA A 102 -8.43 -6.23 -5.13
N ALA A 103 -9.52 -6.68 -4.49
CA ALA A 103 -9.48 -7.39 -3.22
C ALA A 103 -8.75 -8.73 -3.33
N TRP A 104 -8.94 -9.47 -4.42
CA TRP A 104 -8.16 -10.68 -4.70
C TRP A 104 -6.65 -10.37 -4.76
N ARG A 105 -6.25 -9.36 -5.52
CA ARG A 105 -4.84 -8.98 -5.67
C ARG A 105 -4.22 -8.45 -4.38
N VAL A 106 -4.95 -7.61 -3.64
CA VAL A 106 -4.55 -7.14 -2.30
C VAL A 106 -4.42 -8.30 -1.32
N GLY A 107 -5.34 -9.28 -1.39
CA GLY A 107 -5.27 -10.50 -0.60
C GLY A 107 -4.00 -11.31 -0.88
N LEU A 108 -3.65 -11.51 -2.15
CA LEU A 108 -2.39 -12.18 -2.54
C LEU A 108 -1.16 -11.45 -1.99
N LYS A 109 -1.14 -10.11 -2.03
CA LYS A 109 -0.06 -9.28 -1.49
C LYS A 109 0.02 -9.35 0.04
N LEU A 110 -1.09 -9.66 0.71
CA LEU A 110 -1.14 -9.97 2.14
C LEU A 110 -1.12 -11.49 2.40
N GLN A 111 -0.55 -12.25 1.46
CA GLN A 111 -0.26 -13.68 1.61
C GLN A 111 -1.52 -14.54 1.86
N LYS A 112 -2.67 -14.13 1.33
CA LYS A 112 -3.91 -14.91 1.35
C LYS A 112 -4.09 -15.69 0.06
N GLU A 113 -4.77 -16.82 0.15
CA GLU A 113 -5.11 -17.63 -1.01
C GLU A 113 -6.22 -16.99 -1.87
N PRO A 114 -6.28 -17.27 -3.19
CA PRO A 114 -7.28 -16.70 -4.09
C PRO A 114 -8.73 -16.82 -3.61
N ALA A 115 -9.10 -17.96 -3.01
CA ALA A 115 -10.46 -18.23 -2.54
C ALA A 115 -10.95 -17.23 -1.47
N TRP A 116 -10.03 -16.55 -0.76
CA TRP A 116 -10.39 -15.54 0.25
C TRP A 116 -11.16 -14.34 -0.32
N VAL A 117 -11.11 -14.10 -1.63
CA VAL A 117 -11.91 -13.04 -2.27
C VAL A 117 -13.42 -13.26 -2.09
N VAL A 118 -13.87 -14.51 -1.92
CA VAL A 118 -15.29 -14.82 -1.70
C VAL A 118 -15.78 -14.15 -0.41
N LEU A 119 -14.97 -14.17 0.65
CA LEU A 119 -15.30 -13.47 1.89
C LEU A 119 -15.30 -11.95 1.69
N ALA A 120 -14.41 -11.41 0.85
CA ALA A 120 -14.40 -9.99 0.52
C ALA A 120 -15.69 -9.56 -0.18
N VAL A 121 -16.21 -10.38 -1.11
CA VAL A 121 -17.45 -10.09 -1.85
C VAL A 121 -18.67 -10.17 -0.94
N LEU A 122 -18.73 -11.14 -0.03
CA LEU A 122 -19.89 -11.36 0.84
C LEU A 122 -19.89 -10.46 2.09
N LEU A 123 -18.72 -10.30 2.73
CA LEU A 123 -18.54 -9.60 3.99
C LEU A 123 -17.27 -8.74 3.98
N PHE A 124 -17.25 -7.74 3.08
CA PHE A 124 -16.09 -6.87 2.88
C PHE A 124 -15.50 -6.25 4.17
N PRO A 125 -16.31 -5.70 5.12
CA PRO A 125 -15.76 -5.14 6.35
C PRO A 125 -15.06 -6.18 7.24
N VAL A 126 -15.60 -7.40 7.29
CA VAL A 126 -15.01 -8.51 8.08
C VAL A 126 -13.69 -8.94 7.46
N TRP A 127 -13.66 -9.09 6.14
CA TRP A 127 -12.44 -9.41 5.39
C TRP A 127 -11.35 -8.35 5.64
N LEU A 128 -11.69 -7.06 5.56
CA LEU A 128 -10.77 -5.97 5.87
C LEU A 128 -10.29 -6.00 7.32
N GLY A 129 -11.18 -6.29 8.28
CA GLY A 129 -10.81 -6.37 9.70
C GLY A 129 -9.76 -7.45 9.95
N ILE A 130 -9.93 -8.64 9.34
CA ILE A 130 -8.94 -9.71 9.40
C ILE A 130 -7.62 -9.22 8.82
N LEU A 131 -7.62 -8.69 7.60
CA LEU A 131 -6.38 -8.22 6.96
C LEU A 131 -5.71 -7.05 7.69
N ALA A 132 -6.48 -6.18 8.33
CA ALA A 132 -5.97 -5.03 9.07
C ALA A 132 -5.12 -5.48 10.26
N PHE A 133 -5.57 -6.49 11.00
CA PHE A 133 -4.94 -6.91 12.27
C PHE A 133 -4.15 -8.21 12.21
N ASP A 134 -4.28 -8.98 11.14
CA ASP A 134 -3.49 -10.18 10.89
C ASP A 134 -1.98 -9.86 10.78
N SER A 135 -1.11 -10.84 11.05
CA SER A 135 0.35 -10.65 11.05
C SER A 135 0.99 -10.62 9.65
N SER A 136 0.21 -10.83 8.59
CA SER A 136 0.68 -10.76 7.19
C SER A 136 1.41 -9.46 6.89
N ARG A 137 2.50 -9.60 6.12
CA ARG A 137 3.30 -8.49 5.61
C ARG A 137 2.97 -8.27 4.15
N TRP A 138 3.05 -7.01 3.73
CA TRP A 138 2.86 -6.66 2.33
C TRP A 138 3.99 -7.24 1.49
N ASN A 139 3.63 -8.10 0.55
CA ASN A 139 4.53 -8.74 -0.39
C ASN A 139 4.30 -8.16 -1.79
N THR A 140 5.32 -7.49 -2.34
CA THR A 140 5.30 -6.94 -3.70
C THR A 140 5.69 -7.96 -4.77
N ALA A 141 6.28 -9.10 -4.38
CA ALA A 141 6.70 -10.18 -5.27
C ALA A 141 5.54 -11.13 -5.63
N VAL A 142 4.35 -10.58 -5.88
CA VAL A 142 3.21 -11.35 -6.38
C VAL A 142 3.33 -11.51 -7.89
N ALA A 143 2.96 -12.68 -8.41
CA ALA A 143 2.97 -12.96 -9.83
C ALA A 143 2.31 -11.83 -10.64
N PRO A 144 2.94 -11.37 -11.73
CA PRO A 144 2.40 -10.27 -12.50
C PRO A 144 1.02 -10.55 -13.09
N VAL A 145 0.22 -9.49 -13.26
CA VAL A 145 -1.12 -9.60 -13.84
C VAL A 145 -1.08 -9.81 -15.37
N PRO A 146 -1.97 -10.64 -15.94
CA PRO A 146 -2.04 -10.84 -17.38
C PRO A 146 -2.50 -9.58 -18.13
N TRP A 147 -3.24 -8.68 -17.47
CA TRP A 147 -3.66 -7.40 -18.04
C TRP A 147 -2.65 -6.26 -17.84
N GLY A 148 -1.46 -6.53 -17.31
CA GLY A 148 -0.44 -5.51 -17.04
C GLY A 148 0.04 -4.75 -18.29
N ALA A 149 -0.07 -5.38 -19.46
CA ALA A 149 0.23 -4.74 -20.74
C ALA A 149 -0.89 -3.78 -21.23
N ASN A 150 -2.13 -3.96 -20.75
CA ASN A 150 -3.28 -3.19 -21.21
C ASN A 150 -3.33 -1.81 -20.57
N SER A 151 -3.20 -0.76 -21.38
CA SER A 151 -3.23 0.65 -20.93
C SER A 151 -4.52 1.05 -20.20
N PHE A 152 -5.62 0.32 -20.44
CA PHE A 152 -6.91 0.60 -19.83
C PHE A 152 -7.05 0.01 -18.42
N PHE A 153 -6.60 -1.24 -18.23
CA PHE A 153 -6.75 -1.96 -16.97
C PHE A 153 -5.56 -1.74 -16.02
N ALA A 154 -4.35 -1.57 -16.57
CA ALA A 154 -3.16 -1.33 -15.79
C ALA A 154 -3.07 0.15 -15.36
N ASP A 155 -2.55 0.38 -14.15
CA ASP A 155 -2.20 1.72 -13.71
C ASP A 155 -0.84 2.15 -14.28
N ARG A 156 -0.78 3.37 -14.83
CA ARG A 156 0.45 4.01 -15.30
C ARG A 156 0.69 5.38 -14.68
N THR A 157 -0.13 5.74 -13.71
CA THR A 157 -0.03 7.03 -13.03
C THR A 157 0.82 6.88 -11.77
N VAL A 158 1.60 7.89 -11.44
CA VAL A 158 2.25 7.97 -10.13
C VAL A 158 1.38 8.88 -9.26
N TRP A 159 0.98 8.38 -8.11
CA TRP A 159 0.24 9.16 -7.13
C TRP A 159 1.16 9.41 -5.96
N ASP A 160 1.34 10.68 -5.60
CA ASP A 160 2.17 11.04 -4.45
C ASP A 160 1.75 10.23 -3.21
N GLY A 161 2.69 9.70 -2.46
CA GLY A 161 2.42 8.87 -1.29
C GLY A 161 1.64 7.56 -1.52
N VAL A 162 1.37 7.10 -2.75
CA VAL A 162 0.87 5.73 -3.01
C VAL A 162 1.97 4.92 -3.69
N PRO A 163 2.43 3.80 -3.10
CA PRO A 163 3.46 2.98 -3.70
C PRO A 163 3.05 2.42 -5.06
N VAL A 164 3.99 2.50 -6.01
CA VAL A 164 3.84 1.87 -7.33
C VAL A 164 3.94 0.35 -7.14
N GLN A 165 3.01 -0.37 -7.74
CA GLN A 165 2.99 -1.82 -7.68
C GLN A 165 3.87 -2.42 -8.77
N ALA A 166 4.46 -3.60 -8.53
CA ALA A 166 5.28 -4.28 -9.52
C ALA A 166 4.43 -4.67 -10.74
N VAL A 167 4.75 -4.11 -11.91
CA VAL A 167 4.09 -4.41 -13.18
C VAL A 167 4.84 -5.55 -13.88
N ALA A 168 4.11 -6.40 -14.60
CA ALA A 168 4.69 -7.43 -15.48
C ALA A 168 5.78 -6.82 -16.37
N GLY A 169 7.03 -7.27 -16.20
CA GLY A 169 8.21 -6.79 -16.93
C GLY A 169 9.19 -5.92 -16.13
N HIS A 170 8.86 -5.55 -14.90
CA HIS A 170 9.74 -4.75 -14.02
C HIS A 170 9.93 -5.46 -12.67
N GLN A 171 10.46 -6.68 -12.70
CA GLN A 171 10.93 -7.31 -11.48
C GLN A 171 12.34 -6.78 -11.18
N PRO A 172 12.59 -6.11 -10.04
CA PRO A 172 13.96 -5.93 -9.60
C PRO A 172 14.57 -7.33 -9.36
N PRO A 173 15.82 -7.57 -9.78
CA PRO A 173 16.46 -8.87 -9.57
C PRO A 173 16.55 -9.17 -8.06
N PRO A 174 16.45 -10.46 -7.66
CA PRO A 174 16.64 -10.84 -6.26
C PRO A 174 18.02 -10.42 -5.76
N PRO A 175 18.18 -10.08 -4.46
CA PRO A 175 19.47 -9.69 -3.90
C PRO A 175 20.50 -10.80 -4.12
N GLY A 176 21.59 -10.49 -4.84
CA GLY A 176 22.72 -11.40 -5.04
C GLY A 176 22.86 -12.02 -6.43
N TYR A 177 22.00 -11.70 -7.41
CA TYR A 177 22.19 -12.12 -8.81
C TYR A 177 22.39 -10.91 -9.75
N PRO A 178 23.44 -10.89 -10.60
CA PRO A 178 23.61 -9.85 -11.61
C PRO A 178 22.51 -9.93 -12.67
N ALA A 179 21.97 -8.78 -13.07
CA ALA A 179 20.94 -8.69 -14.10
C ALA A 179 21.48 -9.18 -15.46
N ALA A 180 20.72 -10.03 -16.15
CA ALA A 180 21.01 -10.43 -17.52
C ALA A 180 20.89 -9.22 -18.47
N PRO A 181 21.69 -9.13 -19.57
CA PRO A 181 21.66 -7.99 -20.48
C PRO A 181 20.34 -7.95 -21.29
N GLY A 182 19.35 -7.26 -20.74
CA GLY A 182 18.11 -6.90 -21.42
C GLY A 182 17.99 -5.38 -21.50
N TYR A 183 17.49 -4.89 -22.63
CA TYR A 183 17.28 -3.48 -23.00
C TYR A 183 17.23 -2.47 -21.84
N PRO A 184 18.00 -1.36 -21.91
CA PRO A 184 17.90 -0.32 -20.90
C PRO A 184 16.48 0.27 -20.88
N PRO A 185 15.97 0.67 -19.70
CA PRO A 185 14.65 1.24 -19.57
C PRO A 185 14.55 2.49 -20.44
N ALA A 186 13.42 2.65 -21.14
CA ALA A 186 13.08 3.91 -21.78
C ALA A 186 13.10 5.02 -20.72
N GLY A 187 14.06 5.93 -20.85
CA GLY A 187 14.24 7.04 -19.91
C GLY A 187 12.94 7.83 -19.75
N TYR A 188 12.58 8.11 -18.49
CA TYR A 188 11.52 9.05 -18.17
C TYR A 188 11.82 10.41 -18.82
N GLN A 189 11.05 10.79 -19.83
CA GLN A 189 10.95 12.20 -20.23
C GLN A 189 9.97 12.89 -19.26
N PRO A 190 10.39 13.95 -18.53
CA PRO A 190 9.46 14.75 -17.76
C PRO A 190 8.45 15.44 -18.71
N PRO A 191 7.22 15.75 -18.24
CA PRO A 191 6.22 16.46 -19.03
C PRO A 191 6.78 17.79 -19.57
N ALA A 192 6.42 18.14 -20.80
CA ALA A 192 6.83 19.41 -21.40
C ALA A 192 6.44 20.59 -20.48
N GLY A 193 7.44 21.38 -20.06
CA GLY A 193 7.24 22.56 -19.21
C GLY A 193 7.59 22.40 -17.73
N TYR A 194 8.07 21.24 -17.28
CA TYR A 194 8.56 21.08 -15.89
C TYR A 194 9.91 21.79 -15.69
N GLN A 195 9.94 22.87 -14.90
CA GLN A 195 11.17 23.44 -14.35
C GLN A 195 11.43 22.84 -12.96
N PRO A 196 12.60 22.21 -12.70
CA PRO A 196 12.93 21.73 -11.36
C PRO A 196 13.13 22.91 -10.38
N PRO A 197 12.88 22.71 -9.08
CA PRO A 197 13.17 23.71 -8.05
C PRO A 197 14.65 24.12 -8.04
N PRO A 198 14.98 25.38 -7.68
CA PRO A 198 16.38 25.80 -7.54
C PRO A 198 17.13 24.91 -6.55
N GLY A 199 18.26 24.33 -6.97
CA GLY A 199 19.12 23.48 -6.13
C GLY A 199 18.95 21.97 -6.28
N TYR A 200 18.07 21.48 -7.17
CA TYR A 200 17.98 20.05 -7.46
C TYR A 200 19.15 19.59 -8.34
N GLN A 201 20.07 18.78 -7.79
CA GLN A 201 21.05 18.01 -8.56
C GLN A 201 20.51 16.61 -8.83
N PRO A 202 20.40 16.17 -10.10
CA PRO A 202 20.01 14.79 -10.41
C PRO A 202 21.10 13.79 -9.96
N PRO A 203 20.74 12.54 -9.60
CA PRO A 203 21.72 11.50 -9.28
C PRO A 203 22.72 11.28 -10.42
N GLY A 204 23.98 10.99 -10.09
CA GLY A 204 25.07 10.87 -11.06
C GLY A 204 24.74 9.91 -12.22
N GLY A 205 24.92 10.40 -13.46
CA GLY A 205 24.63 9.68 -14.70
C GLY A 205 23.66 10.40 -15.64
N TYR A 206 22.93 11.40 -15.16
CA TYR A 206 22.01 12.20 -15.97
C TYR A 206 22.61 13.58 -16.30
N GLN A 207 23.10 13.75 -17.53
CA GLN A 207 23.31 15.09 -18.11
C GLN A 207 22.00 15.55 -18.76
N ALA A 208 21.47 16.68 -18.30
CA ALA A 208 20.35 17.33 -18.97
C ALA A 208 20.81 17.85 -20.35
N PRO A 209 20.07 17.57 -21.44
CA PRO A 209 20.40 18.16 -22.73
C PRO A 209 20.21 19.68 -22.69
N PRO A 210 21.07 20.47 -23.36
CA PRO A 210 20.90 21.92 -23.43
C PRO A 210 19.58 22.30 -24.12
N ALA A 211 18.99 23.40 -23.66
CA ALA A 211 17.68 23.87 -24.13
C ALA A 211 17.69 24.09 -25.66
N GLY A 212 16.75 23.45 -26.36
CA GLY A 212 16.55 23.62 -27.81
C GLY A 212 17.09 22.50 -28.70
N TYR A 213 17.65 21.41 -28.16
CA TYR A 213 18.11 20.29 -28.98
C TYR A 213 16.98 19.33 -29.41
N GLN A 214 16.77 19.21 -30.71
CA GLN A 214 16.07 18.08 -31.35
C GLN A 214 17.13 17.16 -31.99
N PRO A 215 17.27 15.89 -31.58
CA PRO A 215 18.21 14.97 -32.22
C PRO A 215 17.72 14.56 -33.64
N PRO A 216 18.63 14.36 -34.60
CA PRO A 216 18.28 13.85 -35.93
C PRO A 216 17.64 12.45 -35.88
N PRO A 217 16.83 12.07 -36.88
CA PRO A 217 16.30 10.71 -36.99
C PRO A 217 17.43 9.69 -37.05
N GLY A 218 17.46 8.74 -36.11
CA GLY A 218 18.47 7.67 -36.05
C GLY A 218 19.64 7.89 -35.09
N TYR A 219 19.64 8.95 -34.28
CA TYR A 219 20.68 9.13 -33.26
C TYR A 219 20.57 8.09 -32.14
N GLN A 220 21.62 7.29 -31.96
CA GLN A 220 21.80 6.35 -30.86
C GLN A 220 22.92 6.89 -29.95
N PRO A 221 22.69 7.12 -28.65
CA PRO A 221 23.73 7.64 -27.76
C PRO A 221 24.93 6.68 -27.65
N PRO A 222 26.15 7.19 -27.39
CA PRO A 222 27.30 6.33 -27.14
C PRO A 222 27.04 5.43 -25.93
N ALA A 223 27.43 4.16 -26.04
CA ALA A 223 27.40 3.24 -24.89
C ALA A 223 28.32 3.79 -23.78
N PRO A 224 27.90 3.74 -22.50
CA PRO A 224 28.77 4.14 -21.41
C PRO A 224 30.00 3.22 -21.36
N THR A 225 31.20 3.80 -21.35
CA THR A 225 32.43 3.06 -21.04
C THR A 225 32.34 2.54 -19.61
N PRO A 226 32.67 1.26 -19.36
CA PRO A 226 32.70 0.74 -18.00
C PRO A 226 33.72 1.53 -17.17
N PRO A 227 33.44 1.82 -15.88
CA PRO A 227 34.42 2.45 -15.03
C PRO A 227 35.65 1.54 -14.91
N THR A 228 36.84 2.10 -15.13
CA THR A 228 38.10 1.47 -14.71
C THR A 228 37.99 1.12 -13.24
N ALA A 229 38.25 -0.14 -12.89
CA ALA A 229 38.27 -0.58 -11.50
C ALA A 229 39.21 0.34 -10.71
N ALA A 230 38.68 1.09 -9.75
CA ALA A 230 39.49 1.76 -8.76
C ALA A 230 40.23 0.66 -7.99
N GLU A 231 41.56 0.67 -7.99
CA GLU A 231 42.35 -0.12 -7.06
C GLU A 231 41.84 0.14 -5.63
N PRO A 232 41.68 -0.90 -4.80
CA PRO A 232 41.33 -0.70 -3.41
C PRO A 232 42.44 0.13 -2.74
N PRO A 233 42.09 1.14 -1.91
CA PRO A 233 43.11 1.87 -1.17
C PRO A 233 43.87 0.90 -0.27
N ALA A 234 45.20 1.00 -0.27
CA ALA A 234 46.07 0.27 0.63
C ALA A 234 45.60 0.48 2.09
N SER A 235 45.32 -0.61 2.78
CA SER A 235 44.98 -0.61 4.19
C SER A 235 46.18 -0.10 5.00
N THR A 236 46.04 1.09 5.57
CA THR A 236 46.89 1.55 6.67
C THR A 236 46.75 0.57 7.85
N PRO A 237 47.84 0.09 8.44
CA PRO A 237 47.74 -0.78 9.61
C PRO A 237 47.13 -0.01 10.79
N SER A 238 46.09 -0.60 11.38
CA SER A 238 45.44 -0.14 12.61
C SER A 238 46.44 -0.14 13.77
N PRO A 239 46.48 0.89 14.64
CA PRO A 239 47.21 0.81 15.90
C PRO A 239 46.65 -0.35 16.73
N ALA A 240 47.54 -1.15 17.32
CA ALA A 240 47.18 -2.24 18.21
C ALA A 240 46.36 -1.69 19.40
N ALA A 241 45.17 -2.26 19.61
CA ALA A 241 44.40 -2.02 20.82
C ALA A 241 45.10 -2.71 21.99
N GLU A 242 45.43 -1.96 23.04
CA GLU A 242 45.82 -2.51 24.33
C GLU A 242 44.69 -3.40 24.90
N PRO A 243 45.03 -4.51 25.57
CA PRO A 243 44.03 -5.36 26.21
C PRO A 243 43.36 -4.62 27.37
N PRO A 244 42.04 -4.77 27.58
CA PRO A 244 41.36 -4.16 28.71
C PRO A 244 41.83 -4.80 30.03
N ALA A 245 42.07 -3.94 31.03
CA ALA A 245 42.34 -4.35 32.39
C ALA A 245 41.18 -5.19 32.96
N SER A 246 41.50 -6.35 33.52
CA SER A 246 40.57 -7.24 34.22
C SER A 246 40.04 -6.57 35.49
N THR A 247 38.73 -6.33 35.55
CA THR A 247 38.03 -5.98 36.79
C THR A 247 37.96 -7.21 37.71
N PRO A 248 38.25 -7.09 39.01
CA PRO A 248 38.15 -8.19 39.96
C PRO A 248 36.66 -8.53 40.25
N PRO A 249 36.36 -9.78 40.67
CA PRO A 249 34.99 -10.21 40.95
C PRO A 249 34.40 -9.49 42.18
N PRO A 250 33.07 -9.34 42.26
CA PRO A 250 32.41 -8.73 43.41
C PRO A 250 32.56 -9.60 44.66
N ALA A 251 32.84 -8.96 45.79
CA ALA A 251 32.91 -9.58 47.10
C ALA A 251 31.55 -10.15 47.53
N ALA A 252 31.57 -11.32 48.17
CA ALA A 252 30.39 -11.98 48.71
C ALA A 252 29.68 -11.10 49.75
N GLU A 253 28.35 -10.97 49.61
CA GLU A 253 27.47 -10.37 50.63
C GLU A 253 27.50 -11.18 51.93
N PRO A 254 27.54 -10.53 53.11
CA PRO A 254 27.35 -11.21 54.38
C PRO A 254 25.88 -11.60 54.59
N PRO A 255 25.60 -12.69 55.32
CA PRO A 255 24.24 -13.21 55.49
C PRO A 255 23.37 -12.27 56.32
N ALA A 256 22.10 -12.16 55.92
CA ALA A 256 21.06 -11.41 56.61
C ALA A 256 20.84 -11.95 58.04
N ALA A 257 20.82 -11.04 59.01
CA ALA A 257 20.40 -11.34 60.38
C ALA A 257 18.87 -11.50 60.43
N GLU A 258 18.41 -12.59 61.05
CA GLU A 258 17.00 -12.86 61.35
C GLU A 258 16.42 -11.80 62.31
N PRO A 259 15.13 -11.45 62.18
CA PRO A 259 14.46 -10.57 63.13
C PRO A 259 14.13 -11.32 64.43
N PRO A 260 14.13 -10.65 65.61
CA PRO A 260 13.82 -11.31 66.87
C PRO A 260 12.34 -11.68 66.98
N THR A 261 12.08 -12.89 67.46
CA THR A 261 10.78 -13.42 67.89
C THR A 261 10.30 -12.69 69.15
N ASP A 262 9.17 -11.97 69.04
CA ASP A 262 8.43 -11.48 70.21
C ASP A 262 7.72 -12.65 70.92
N GLU A 263 8.10 -12.85 72.18
CA GLU A 263 7.50 -13.78 73.14
C GLU A 263 6.20 -13.17 73.73
N PRO A 264 5.11 -13.93 73.94
CA PRO A 264 3.90 -13.40 74.56
C PRO A 264 4.02 -13.36 76.10
N PRO A 265 3.41 -12.39 76.80
CA PRO A 265 3.47 -12.33 78.25
C PRO A 265 2.54 -13.37 78.90
N LYS A 266 3.08 -14.08 79.88
CA LYS A 266 2.36 -14.93 80.84
C LYS A 266 1.48 -14.10 81.79
N ALA A 267 0.22 -14.52 81.93
CA ALA A 267 -0.44 -14.73 83.22
C ALA A 267 -1.38 -15.92 83.07
#